data_AF-A0A9N9XF97-F1
#
_entry.id   AF-A0A9N9XF97-F1
#
_cell.length_a   1.000
_cell.length_b   1.000
_cell.length_c   1.000
_cell.angle_alpha   90.00
_cell.angle_beta   90.00
_cell.angle_gamma   90.00
#
_symmetry.space_group_name_H-M   'P 1'
#
loop_
_entity.id
_entity.type
_entity.pdbx_description
1 polymer ?
#
loop_
_entity_poly.entity_id
_entity_poly.type
_entity_poly.pdbx_seq_one_letter_code
_entity_poly.pdbx_strand_id
1 'polypeptide(L)'
;MNAERRRERWNSLMRRFRGRQLNLCPSCNLVAVYTPKTKISACEITSSGRFVVLALDGCKKLVTLELKGPGIGETPESETYGEEENAGKTFVLPENC
;
A
#
# COMPACT_ATOMS: atom_id res chain seq x y z
N MET A 1 -19.52 2.23 -5.74
CA MET A 1 -18.39 2.12 -6.70
C MET A 1 -18.00 0.64 -6.81
N ASN A 2 -18.02 0.06 -8.01
CA ASN A 2 -18.01 -1.40 -8.23
C ASN A 2 -16.63 -2.04 -7.96
N ALA A 3 -16.59 -3.24 -7.36
CA ALA A 3 -15.36 -3.92 -6.93
C ALA A 3 -14.39 -4.23 -8.09
N GLU A 4 -14.94 -4.44 -9.28
CA GLU A 4 -14.21 -4.72 -10.52
C GLU A 4 -13.34 -3.53 -10.97
N ARG A 5 -13.89 -2.30 -10.92
CA ARG A 5 -13.14 -1.08 -11.23
C ARG A 5 -12.01 -0.79 -10.23
N ARG A 6 -12.14 -1.26 -8.98
CA ARG A 6 -11.05 -1.17 -7.98
C ARG A 6 -9.90 -2.11 -8.35
N ARG A 7 -10.20 -3.32 -8.84
CA ARG A 7 -9.19 -4.31 -9.29
C ARG A 7 -8.48 -3.91 -10.59
N GLU A 8 -9.16 -3.24 -11.52
CA GLU A 8 -8.50 -2.71 -12.72
C GLU A 8 -7.58 -1.52 -12.40
N ARG A 9 -8.03 -0.59 -11.55
CA ARG A 9 -7.17 0.47 -11.00
C ARG A 9 -5.95 -0.13 -10.30
N TRP A 10 -6.15 -1.18 -9.51
CA TRP A 10 -5.10 -1.92 -8.79
C TRP A 10 -4.04 -2.48 -9.73
N ASN A 11 -4.47 -3.22 -10.77
CA ASN A 11 -3.55 -3.80 -11.74
C ASN A 11 -2.78 -2.72 -12.52
N SER A 12 -3.39 -1.57 -12.78
CA SER A 12 -2.70 -0.45 -13.42
C SER A 12 -1.68 0.23 -12.50
N LEU A 13 -1.96 0.32 -11.19
CA LEU A 13 -1.09 0.94 -10.21
C LEU A 13 0.15 0.07 -9.91
N MET A 14 -0.07 -1.23 -9.73
CA MET A 14 0.99 -2.22 -9.47
C MET A 14 1.91 -2.44 -10.69
N ARG A 15 1.42 -2.25 -11.92
CA ARG A 15 2.23 -2.35 -13.15
C ARG A 15 3.33 -1.28 -13.26
N ARG A 16 3.34 -0.24 -12.41
CA ARG A 16 4.38 0.81 -12.41
C ARG A 16 5.30 0.75 -11.20
N PHE A 17 5.41 -0.41 -10.58
CA PHE A 17 6.44 -0.69 -9.60
C PHE A 17 7.79 -0.95 -10.29
N ARG A 18 8.79 -0.11 -10.02
CA ARG A 18 10.18 -0.33 -10.47
C ARG A 18 11.15 -0.21 -9.30
N GLY A 19 11.06 -1.13 -8.34
CA GLY A 19 12.07 -1.36 -7.29
C GLY A 19 12.22 -0.26 -6.24
N ARG A 20 12.43 1.01 -6.62
CA ARG A 20 12.63 2.17 -5.72
C ARG A 20 11.58 3.27 -5.88
N GLN A 21 10.61 3.10 -6.75
CA GLN A 21 9.62 4.14 -7.03
C GLN A 21 8.22 3.56 -7.02
N LEU A 22 7.35 4.21 -6.26
CA LEU A 22 5.91 3.97 -6.25
C LEU A 22 5.20 5.11 -6.96
N ASN A 23 4.42 4.77 -7.98
CA ASN A 23 3.62 5.72 -8.74
C ASN A 23 2.14 5.53 -8.38
N LEU A 24 1.56 6.53 -7.72
CA LEU A 24 0.18 6.53 -7.27
C LEU A 24 -0.67 7.32 -8.26
N CYS A 25 -1.65 6.67 -8.88
CA CYS A 25 -2.55 7.31 -9.83
C CYS A 25 -4.02 7.11 -9.43
N PRO A 26 -4.60 8.06 -8.68
CA PRO A 26 -5.98 7.95 -8.24
C PRO A 26 -6.97 8.00 -9.38
N SER A 27 -6.72 8.72 -10.49
CA SER A 27 -7.73 8.93 -11.56
C SER A 27 -7.14 9.15 -12.96
N CYS A 28 -5.99 8.55 -13.23
CA CYS A 28 -5.30 8.53 -14.53
C CYS A 28 -4.62 9.85 -14.98
N ASN A 29 -4.78 10.99 -14.29
CA ASN A 29 -4.15 12.26 -14.68
C ASN A 29 -3.23 12.92 -13.63
N LEU A 30 -3.25 12.44 -12.37
CA LEU A 30 -2.33 12.89 -11.32
C LEU A 30 -1.48 11.70 -10.88
N VAL A 31 -0.17 11.82 -11.05
CA VAL A 31 0.82 10.83 -10.60
C VAL A 31 1.51 11.42 -9.38
N ALA A 32 1.19 10.93 -8.20
CA ALA A 32 2.02 11.16 -7.03
C ALA A 32 3.16 10.13 -7.05
N VAL A 33 4.39 10.58 -6.82
CA VAL A 33 5.57 9.73 -6.84
C VAL A 33 6.15 9.68 -5.43
N TYR A 34 6.30 8.47 -4.89
CA TYR A 34 7.01 8.24 -3.65
C TYR A 34 8.28 7.43 -3.92
N THR A 35 9.42 7.94 -3.46
CA THR A 35 10.75 7.33 -3.63
C THR A 35 11.41 7.14 -2.27
N PRO A 36 11.32 5.94 -1.65
CA PRO A 36 12.01 5.64 -0.41
C PRO A 36 13.52 5.52 -0.59
N LYS A 37 14.27 5.65 0.52
CA LYS A 37 15.74 5.53 0.52
C LYS A 37 16.22 4.12 0.14
N THR A 38 15.43 3.10 0.46
CA THR A 38 15.69 1.69 0.14
C THR A 38 14.64 1.16 -0.82
N LYS A 39 14.89 0.00 -1.43
CA LYS A 39 13.92 -0.63 -2.34
C LYS A 39 12.65 -0.98 -1.58
N ILE A 40 11.53 -0.91 -2.26
CA ILE A 40 10.26 -1.45 -1.75
C ILE A 40 10.30 -2.96 -2.04
N SER A 41 9.97 -3.78 -1.05
CA SER A 41 9.89 -5.24 -1.19
C SER A 41 8.45 -5.70 -1.41
N ALA A 42 7.50 -5.04 -0.74
CA ALA A 42 6.07 -5.27 -0.89
C ALA A 42 5.29 -3.98 -0.66
N CYS A 43 4.10 -3.89 -1.23
CA CYS A 43 3.17 -2.80 -0.99
C CYS A 43 1.72 -3.26 -1.07
N GLU A 44 0.88 -2.67 -0.23
CA GLU A 44 -0.56 -2.92 -0.20
C GLU A 44 -1.32 -1.61 0.01
N ILE A 45 -2.52 -1.48 -0.55
CA ILE A 45 -3.43 -0.38 -0.21
C ILE A 45 -4.51 -0.97 0.68
N THR A 46 -4.82 -0.31 1.78
CA THR A 46 -5.87 -0.76 2.70
C THR A 46 -7.22 -0.85 2.00
N SER A 47 -8.14 -1.61 2.59
CA SER A 47 -9.49 -1.82 2.03
C SER A 47 -10.26 -0.52 1.80
N SER A 48 -9.99 0.52 2.60
CA SER A 48 -10.54 1.87 2.44
C SER A 48 -10.05 2.58 1.16
N GLY A 49 -8.96 2.10 0.57
CA GLY A 49 -8.32 2.69 -0.62
C GLY A 49 -7.56 3.98 -0.33
N ARG A 50 -7.32 4.30 0.95
CA ARG A 50 -6.72 5.57 1.39
C ARG A 50 -5.30 5.45 1.90
N PHE A 51 -4.95 4.34 2.53
CA PHE A 51 -3.60 4.15 3.03
C PHE A 51 -2.84 3.19 2.14
N VAL A 52 -1.58 3.50 1.89
CA VAL A 52 -0.65 2.60 1.21
C VAL A 52 0.41 2.19 2.22
N VAL A 53 0.49 0.89 2.47
CA VAL A 53 1.46 0.29 3.39
C VAL A 53 2.59 -0.32 2.58
N LEU A 54 3.82 -0.02 2.98
CA LEU A 54 5.04 -0.38 2.28
C LEU A 54 5.96 -1.17 3.21
N ALA A 55 6.45 -2.29 2.72
CA ALA A 55 7.62 -2.96 3.26
C ALA A 55 8.84 -2.52 2.45
N LEU A 56 9.90 -2.10 3.13
CA LEU A 56 11.15 -1.69 2.50
C LEU A 56 12.26 -2.69 2.81
N ASP A 57 13.13 -2.96 1.85
CA ASP A 57 14.30 -3.81 2.03
C ASP A 57 15.16 -3.31 3.21
N GLY A 58 15.45 -4.23 4.14
CA GLY A 58 16.25 -3.94 5.33
C GLY A 58 15.54 -3.14 6.43
N CYS A 59 14.25 -2.78 6.26
CA CYS A 59 13.46 -2.10 7.29
C CYS A 59 12.57 -3.09 8.04
N LYS A 60 12.69 -3.08 9.38
CA LYS A 60 11.83 -3.86 10.28
C LYS A 60 10.44 -3.26 10.50
N LYS A 61 10.23 -2.01 10.06
CA LYS A 61 8.96 -1.29 10.23
C LYS A 61 8.31 -1.08 8.87
N LEU A 62 7.01 -1.23 8.83
CA LEU A 62 6.19 -0.84 7.68
C LEU A 62 6.08 0.69 7.63
N VAL A 63 6.02 1.23 6.42
CA VAL A 63 5.77 2.65 6.16
C VAL A 63 4.35 2.79 5.63
N THR A 64 3.53 3.59 6.30
CA THR A 64 2.16 3.88 5.87
C THR A 64 2.09 5.29 5.31
N LEU A 65 1.56 5.42 4.09
CA LEU A 65 1.31 6.69 3.41
C LEU A 65 -0.19 6.93 3.33
N GLU A 66 -0.64 8.11 3.73
CA GLU A 66 -2.03 8.54 3.56
C GLU A 66 -2.20 9.25 2.21
N LEU A 67 -3.14 8.78 1.38
CA LEU A 67 -3.52 9.42 0.14
C LEU A 67 -4.50 10.55 0.42
N LYS A 68 -4.11 11.79 0.07
CA LYS A 68 -4.97 12.97 0.16
C LYS A 68 -5.31 13.48 -1.24
N GLY A 69 -6.56 13.88 -1.44
CA GLY A 69 -6.99 14.48 -2.71
C GLY A 69 -8.50 14.64 -2.86
N PRO A 70 -8.94 15.32 -3.93
CA PRO A 70 -10.36 15.50 -4.22
C PRO A 70 -11.08 14.16 -4.36
N GLY A 71 -12.17 13.96 -3.63
CA GLY A 71 -12.94 12.71 -3.65
C GLY A 71 -12.47 11.64 -2.65
N ILE A 72 -11.48 11.94 -1.80
CA ILE A 72 -11.14 11.14 -0.62
C ILE A 72 -11.84 11.79 0.59
N GLY A 73 -12.83 11.10 1.17
CA GLY A 73 -13.60 11.61 2.32
C GLY A 73 -12.78 11.73 3.62
N GLU A 74 -13.39 12.22 4.69
CA GLU A 74 -12.74 12.38 6.01
C GLU A 74 -12.38 11.03 6.65
N THR A 75 -11.25 11.01 7.37
CA THR A 75 -10.55 9.83 7.89
C THR A 75 -11.14 9.35 9.21
N PRO A 76 -11.42 8.04 9.39
CA PRO A 76 -11.50 7.47 10.72
C PRO A 76 -10.10 7.49 11.35
N GLU A 77 -10.00 7.93 12.61
CA GLU A 77 -8.72 8.23 13.28
C GLU A 77 -7.77 7.02 13.44
N SER A 78 -8.25 5.79 13.29
CA SER A 78 -7.41 4.59 13.38
C SER A 78 -7.84 3.49 12.39
N GLU A 79 -7.10 3.32 11.30
CA GLU A 79 -7.15 2.09 10.50
C GLU A 79 -5.88 1.28 10.83
N THR A 80 -6.06 0.17 11.56
CA THR A 80 -4.97 -0.77 11.83
C THR A 80 -4.69 -1.59 10.57
N TYR A 81 -3.44 -1.62 10.11
CA TYR A 81 -3.05 -2.47 9.00
C TYR A 81 -2.86 -3.91 9.47
N GLY A 82 -3.55 -4.84 8.80
CA GLY A 82 -3.58 -6.24 9.16
C GLY A 82 -4.53 -6.53 10.32
N GLU A 83 -4.66 -7.81 10.64
CA GLU A 83 -5.52 -8.26 11.74
C GLU A 83 -4.85 -7.98 13.09
N GLU A 84 -5.57 -7.34 14.02
CA GLU A 84 -5.06 -7.01 15.36
C GLU A 84 -4.61 -8.26 16.12
N GLU A 85 -5.29 -9.38 15.93
CA GLU A 85 -4.91 -10.67 16.50
C GLU A 85 -3.52 -11.15 16.08
N ASN A 86 -2.97 -10.65 14.98
CA ASN A 86 -1.65 -11.00 14.46
C ASN A 86 -0.56 -10.02 14.91
N ALA A 87 -0.92 -8.95 15.60
CA ALA A 87 0.04 -8.00 16.14
C ALA A 87 1.01 -8.69 17.12
N GLY A 88 2.31 -8.57 16.85
CA GLY A 88 3.37 -9.15 17.68
C GLY A 88 3.55 -10.66 17.54
N LYS A 89 2.74 -11.35 16.72
CA LYS A 89 2.95 -12.77 16.42
C LYS A 89 4.14 -12.95 15.48
N THR A 90 4.90 -14.01 15.71
CA THR A 90 5.96 -14.46 14.81
C THR A 90 5.47 -15.69 14.05
N PHE A 91 5.49 -15.63 12.73
CA PHE A 91 5.14 -16.76 11.88
C PHE A 91 6.43 -17.44 11.44
N VAL A 92 6.58 -18.72 11.78
CA VAL A 92 7.68 -19.54 11.26
C VAL A 92 7.25 -20.00 9.87
N LEU A 93 7.93 -19.48 8.84
CA LEU A 93 7.72 -19.95 7.48
C LEU A 93 8.35 -21.35 7.36
N PRO A 94 7.62 -22.37 6.88
CA PRO A 94 8.21 -23.66 6.60
C PRO A 94 9.28 -23.52 5.50
N GLU A 95 10.33 -24.33 5.55
CA GLU A 95 11.53 -24.23 4.69
C GLU A 95 11.27 -24.39 3.18
N ASN A 96 10.02 -24.64 2.77
CA ASN A 96 9.64 -25.03 1.42
C ASN A 96 8.71 -24.03 0.70
N CYS A 97 8.81 -22.74 1.00
CA CYS A 97 8.08 -21.67 0.29
C CYS A 97 8.84 -21.10 -0.90
#